data_AF-A0A954KQ04-F1
#
_entry.id   AF-A0A954KQ04-F1
#
_cell.length_a   1.000
_cell.length_b   1.000
_cell.length_c   1.000
_cell.angle_alpha   90.00
_cell.angle_beta   90.00
_cell.angle_gamma   90.00
#
_symmetry.space_group_name_H-M   'P 1'
#
loop_
_entity.id
_entity.type
_entity.pdbx_description
1 polymer ?
#
loop_
_entity_poly.entity_id
_entity_poly.type
_entity_poly.pdbx_seq_one_letter_code
_entity_poly.pdbx_strand_id
1 'polypeptide(L)'
;MARRRSVGCRSLSAFESIPLETLEARCLLTGNVTAKVVHGDLVIRGDSESNAIRIEYTGTPGEFKITGSGTTVNGLANVTLSGVTDDMTIKMGNGDDNVYMFADGTKHFSIPDRLTVSQGSGTNSLLMQAENTAQILVGGDVSVKGGNDIDSVLIQANGAGSLVSFSGNLKAVLHGGTSGVLLQANGANSALLVSGTTSYTGGSDTDSLFFQAQSINARVEPTGSVTFKAGSGNNSLFLQANSDGSKVVAHNDVTYSGGGGIDSVFLSPNSTNTLVEVVGNLNVNAGDNDGYLYLQPVSASGIAKVDGDVTFTGGHGDNGVYLQPIGTSSKAEIGGKLTTQLGDGSNTTYLQPVGTGATVSVGGGVSYDGSFGEDSFNIQAIGMNSGVTVSGLLDVHLGGGTNYITVETIGTGSSSLVTGDASFVGGNGVDNFALLQIGGNQVKFNSNLSVSMLGGDDFLSINGLNVLGTATFNGGSGNNTLTNSGGHTFNIPPTFTGF
;
A
#
# COMPACT_ATOMS: atom_id res chain seq x y z
N MET A 1 -2.05 45.62 -32.10
CA MET A 1 -1.04 45.76 -33.18
C MET A 1 -0.33 44.43 -33.33
N ALA A 2 -0.73 43.63 -34.31
CA ALA A 2 -0.33 42.23 -34.47
C ALA A 2 0.86 42.10 -35.43
N ARG A 3 1.87 41.29 -35.09
CA ARG A 3 2.94 40.88 -36.01
C ARG A 3 2.88 39.37 -36.23
N ARG A 4 2.29 38.96 -37.36
CA ARG A 4 2.41 37.60 -37.91
C ARG A 4 3.82 37.45 -38.50
N ARG A 5 4.57 36.43 -38.06
CA ARG A 5 5.76 35.96 -38.76
C ARG A 5 5.35 34.84 -39.72
N SER A 6 5.62 35.06 -41.00
CA SER A 6 5.50 34.07 -42.08
C SER A 6 6.70 33.12 -41.98
N VAL A 7 6.41 31.82 -41.87
CA VAL A 7 7.42 30.76 -41.99
C VAL A 7 7.36 30.27 -43.43
N GLY A 8 8.48 30.43 -44.15
CA GLY A 8 8.63 29.98 -45.52
C GLY A 8 8.73 28.46 -45.59
N CYS A 9 7.73 27.83 -46.20
CA CYS A 9 7.79 26.43 -46.61
C CYS A 9 8.71 26.34 -47.83
N ARG A 10 9.93 25.82 -47.65
CA ARG A 10 10.80 25.45 -48.77
C ARG A 10 10.37 24.08 -49.28
N SER A 11 9.85 24.06 -50.50
CA SER A 11 9.62 22.85 -51.28
C SER A 11 10.96 22.15 -51.52
N LEU A 12 11.14 20.98 -50.90
CA LEU A 12 12.23 20.06 -51.20
C LEU A 12 11.84 19.20 -52.39
N SER A 13 12.76 19.19 -53.35
CA SER A 13 12.67 18.56 -54.65
C SER A 13 12.58 17.03 -54.58
N ALA A 14 11.91 16.47 -55.59
CA ALA A 14 11.70 15.08 -55.91
C ALA A 14 12.81 14.10 -55.47
N PHE A 15 12.48 13.26 -54.50
CA PHE A 15 13.06 11.91 -54.41
C PHE A 15 12.24 11.01 -55.34
N GLU A 16 12.91 10.44 -56.35
CA GLU A 16 12.36 9.34 -57.12
C GLU A 16 11.96 8.20 -56.18
N SER A 17 10.69 7.83 -56.26
CA SER A 17 10.06 6.74 -55.52
C SER A 17 10.72 5.41 -55.89
N ILE A 18 11.65 4.93 -55.07
CA ILE A 18 12.06 3.53 -55.08
C ILE A 18 10.82 2.72 -54.68
N PRO A 19 10.33 1.76 -55.48
CA PRO A 19 9.26 0.87 -55.06
C PRO A 19 9.78 0.03 -53.90
N LEU A 20 9.52 0.49 -52.67
CA LEU A 20 9.63 -0.33 -51.48
C LEU A 20 8.59 -1.42 -51.65
N GLU A 21 9.05 -2.63 -52.00
CA GLU A 21 8.24 -3.83 -51.84
C GLU A 21 7.70 -3.82 -50.41
N THR A 22 6.38 -3.92 -50.26
CA THR A 22 5.73 -4.02 -48.95
C THR A 22 6.40 -5.17 -48.22
N LEU A 23 7.19 -4.89 -47.19
CA LEU A 23 7.79 -5.91 -46.33
C LEU A 23 6.66 -6.81 -45.84
N GLU A 24 6.52 -8.00 -46.44
CA GLU A 24 5.65 -9.03 -45.87
C GLU A 24 6.15 -9.25 -44.45
N ALA A 25 5.27 -9.07 -43.48
CA ALA A 25 5.57 -9.35 -42.09
C ALA A 25 5.91 -10.84 -41.98
N ARG A 26 7.19 -11.18 -42.10
CA ARG A 26 7.68 -12.50 -41.75
C ARG A 26 7.61 -12.57 -40.24
N CYS A 27 6.47 -13.05 -39.73
CA CYS A 27 6.42 -13.68 -38.42
C CYS A 27 7.33 -14.91 -38.49
N LEU A 28 8.63 -14.70 -38.25
CA LEU A 28 9.51 -15.78 -37.87
C LEU A 28 8.96 -16.26 -36.53
N LEU A 29 8.33 -17.44 -36.53
CA LEU A 29 7.93 -18.08 -35.30
C LEU A 29 9.22 -18.31 -34.50
N THR A 30 9.39 -17.58 -33.40
CA THR A 30 10.51 -17.75 -32.48
C THR A 30 10.02 -18.59 -31.31
N GLY A 31 10.76 -19.65 -31.01
CA GLY A 31 10.50 -20.53 -29.88
C GLY A 31 9.47 -21.64 -30.10
N ASN A 32 9.58 -22.64 -29.24
CA ASN A 32 8.66 -23.75 -29.11
C ASN A 32 8.49 -24.13 -27.64
N VAL A 33 7.24 -24.28 -27.23
CA VAL A 33 6.83 -24.82 -25.95
C VAL A 33 6.45 -26.29 -26.11
N THR A 34 6.86 -27.13 -25.16
CA THR A 34 6.34 -28.49 -25.03
C THR A 34 5.22 -28.53 -24.01
N ALA A 35 4.12 -29.22 -24.32
CA ALA A 35 2.98 -29.35 -23.41
C ALA A 35 2.47 -30.79 -23.41
N LYS A 36 2.29 -31.37 -22.22
CA LYS A 36 1.77 -32.74 -22.07
C LYS A 36 1.08 -32.94 -20.72
N VAL A 37 0.21 -33.94 -20.65
CA VAL A 37 -0.39 -34.39 -19.39
C VAL A 37 0.34 -35.63 -18.90
N VAL A 38 0.78 -35.64 -17.64
CA VAL A 38 1.51 -36.76 -17.02
C VAL A 38 0.86 -37.07 -15.68
N HIS A 39 0.23 -38.24 -15.55
CA HIS A 39 -0.45 -38.67 -14.33
C HIS A 39 -1.53 -37.71 -13.78
N GLY A 40 -2.15 -36.91 -14.64
CA GLY A 40 -3.12 -35.88 -14.22
C GLY A 40 -2.56 -34.46 -14.22
N ASP A 41 -1.23 -34.31 -14.27
CA ASP A 41 -0.58 -33.00 -14.23
C ASP A 41 -0.41 -32.42 -15.63
N LEU A 42 -0.83 -31.17 -15.86
CA LEU A 42 -0.46 -30.43 -17.06
C LEU A 42 0.94 -29.86 -16.89
N VAL A 43 1.89 -30.33 -17.71
CA VAL A 43 3.27 -29.84 -17.71
C VAL A 43 3.56 -29.11 -19.01
N ILE A 44 3.88 -27.83 -18.90
CA ILE A 44 4.26 -26.92 -19.98
C ILE A 44 5.72 -26.49 -19.77
N ARG A 45 6.56 -26.61 -20.80
CA ARG A 45 7.96 -26.16 -20.77
C ARG A 45 8.33 -25.35 -21.99
N GLY A 46 8.76 -24.10 -21.79
CA GLY A 46 9.37 -23.26 -22.83
C GLY A 46 10.80 -23.71 -23.16
N ASP A 47 11.29 -23.26 -24.31
CA ASP A 47 12.69 -23.36 -24.70
C ASP A 47 13.46 -22.10 -24.27
N SER A 48 14.65 -21.86 -24.84
CA SER A 48 15.51 -20.72 -24.48
C SER A 48 15.21 -19.43 -25.25
N GLU A 49 14.16 -19.42 -26.08
CA GLU A 49 13.74 -18.26 -26.86
C GLU A 49 12.53 -17.60 -26.17
N SER A 50 12.21 -16.35 -26.54
CA SER A 50 10.99 -15.71 -26.06
C SER A 50 9.75 -16.48 -26.53
N ASN A 51 8.94 -16.94 -25.57
CA ASN A 51 7.71 -17.68 -25.84
C ASN A 51 6.47 -16.90 -25.40
N ALA A 52 5.43 -16.87 -26.24
CA ALA A 52 4.13 -16.30 -25.89
C ALA A 52 3.02 -17.34 -26.06
N ILE A 53 2.39 -17.74 -24.95
CA ILE A 53 1.34 -18.75 -24.93
C ILE A 53 0.07 -18.27 -24.24
N ARG A 54 -1.08 -18.70 -24.78
CA ARG A 54 -2.40 -18.50 -24.21
C ARG A 54 -3.03 -19.84 -23.86
N ILE A 55 -3.47 -19.98 -22.61
CA ILE A 55 -4.10 -21.17 -22.05
C ILE A 55 -5.58 -20.85 -21.79
N GLU A 56 -6.45 -21.65 -22.36
CA GLU A 56 -7.90 -21.47 -22.26
C GLU A 56 -8.56 -22.78 -21.85
N TYR A 57 -9.57 -22.70 -21.00
CA TYR A 57 -10.45 -23.82 -20.73
C TYR A 57 -11.39 -24.04 -21.92
N THR A 58 -11.56 -25.28 -22.37
CA THR A 58 -12.38 -25.56 -23.58
C THR A 58 -13.88 -25.60 -23.28
N GLY A 59 -14.25 -25.79 -22.01
CA GLY A 59 -15.61 -26.10 -21.57
C GLY A 59 -15.73 -27.52 -20.99
N THR A 60 -14.81 -28.41 -21.32
CA THR A 60 -14.76 -29.80 -20.85
C THR A 60 -13.86 -29.92 -19.61
N PRO A 61 -14.33 -30.51 -18.49
CA PRO A 61 -13.53 -30.63 -17.27
C PRO A 61 -12.18 -31.31 -17.52
N GLY A 62 -11.10 -30.69 -17.04
CA GLY A 62 -9.73 -31.17 -17.22
C GLY A 62 -9.20 -31.08 -18.65
N GLU A 63 -9.83 -30.32 -19.53
CA GLU A 63 -9.37 -30.06 -20.90
C GLU A 63 -8.99 -28.59 -21.11
N PHE A 64 -7.78 -28.39 -21.63
CA PHE A 64 -7.21 -27.07 -21.89
C PHE A 64 -6.70 -26.97 -23.31
N LYS A 65 -6.94 -25.83 -23.94
CA LYS A 65 -6.35 -25.45 -25.22
C LYS A 65 -5.19 -24.49 -24.96
N ILE A 66 -4.02 -24.82 -25.48
CA ILE A 66 -2.82 -24.00 -25.42
C ILE A 66 -2.52 -23.51 -26.83
N THR A 67 -2.50 -22.20 -27.03
CA THR A 67 -2.25 -21.55 -28.33
C THR A 67 -0.97 -20.73 -28.23
N GLY A 68 -0.06 -20.88 -29.19
CA GLY A 68 1.11 -20.03 -29.30
C GLY A 68 0.84 -18.77 -30.12
N SER A 69 1.47 -17.65 -29.77
CA SER A 69 1.37 -16.36 -30.46
C SER A 69 2.76 -15.93 -30.95
N GLY A 70 3.17 -16.41 -32.12
CA GLY A 70 4.57 -16.31 -32.56
C GLY A 70 5.44 -17.46 -32.06
N THR A 71 4.88 -18.35 -31.24
CA THR A 71 5.51 -19.56 -30.67
C THR A 71 4.76 -20.80 -31.14
N THR A 72 5.44 -21.94 -31.24
CA THR A 72 4.78 -23.24 -31.48
C THR A 72 4.58 -24.01 -30.18
N VAL A 73 3.54 -24.84 -30.11
CA VAL A 73 3.23 -25.74 -28.99
C VAL A 73 3.30 -27.16 -29.52
N ASN A 74 4.29 -27.95 -29.08
CA ASN A 74 4.62 -29.26 -29.65
C ASN A 74 4.79 -29.22 -31.18
N GLY A 75 5.41 -28.15 -31.71
CA GLY A 75 5.58 -27.93 -33.16
C GLY A 75 4.31 -27.53 -33.93
N LEU A 76 3.19 -27.31 -33.25
CA LEU A 76 1.92 -26.88 -33.84
C LEU A 76 1.55 -25.47 -33.38
N ALA A 77 0.59 -24.81 -34.05
CA ALA A 77 0.13 -23.48 -33.62
C ALA A 77 -0.67 -23.53 -32.29
N ASN A 78 -1.35 -24.65 -32.03
CA ASN A 78 -2.09 -24.90 -30.80
C ASN A 78 -2.23 -26.40 -30.55
N VAL A 79 -2.44 -26.77 -29.28
CA VAL A 79 -2.71 -28.15 -28.84
C VAL A 79 -3.84 -28.12 -27.81
N THR A 80 -4.78 -29.06 -27.93
CA THR A 80 -5.75 -29.35 -26.87
C THR A 80 -5.31 -30.59 -26.10
N LEU A 81 -5.25 -30.47 -24.78
CA LEU A 81 -4.85 -31.53 -23.87
C LEU A 81 -5.97 -31.81 -22.88
N SER A 82 -6.28 -33.08 -22.67
CA SER A 82 -7.31 -33.54 -21.74
C SER A 82 -6.71 -34.43 -20.64
N GLY A 83 -7.48 -34.64 -19.58
CA GLY A 83 -7.06 -35.46 -18.44
C GLY A 83 -6.25 -34.70 -17.38
N VAL A 84 -6.36 -33.37 -17.34
CA VAL A 84 -5.76 -32.55 -16.28
C VAL A 84 -6.65 -32.63 -15.04
N THR A 85 -6.22 -33.39 -14.05
CA THR A 85 -7.01 -33.71 -12.84
C THR A 85 -6.33 -33.32 -11.54
N ASP A 86 -5.11 -32.81 -11.61
CA ASP A 86 -4.27 -32.51 -10.44
C ASP A 86 -3.56 -31.15 -10.62
N ASP A 87 -2.23 -31.13 -10.80
CA ASP A 87 -1.44 -29.90 -10.86
C ASP A 87 -1.34 -29.29 -12.28
N MET A 88 -1.07 -27.99 -12.33
CA MET A 88 -0.58 -27.31 -13.53
C MET A 88 0.80 -26.71 -13.26
N THR A 89 1.80 -27.15 -14.02
CA THR A 89 3.18 -26.64 -13.94
C THR A 89 3.61 -26.03 -15.27
N ILE A 90 3.96 -24.75 -15.24
CA ILE A 90 4.47 -23.97 -16.36
C ILE A 90 5.91 -23.56 -16.05
N LYS A 91 6.86 -23.97 -16.89
CA LYS A 91 8.27 -23.62 -16.75
C LYS A 91 8.78 -23.02 -18.05
N MET A 92 8.79 -21.71 -18.13
CA MET A 92 9.39 -20.99 -19.24
C MET A 92 10.92 -20.97 -19.05
N GLY A 93 11.65 -20.71 -20.14
CA GLY A 93 13.09 -20.90 -20.19
C GLY A 93 13.83 -19.59 -20.06
N ASN A 94 14.52 -19.18 -21.12
CA ASN A 94 15.12 -17.86 -21.19
C ASN A 94 14.34 -17.05 -22.23
N GLY A 95 14.47 -15.72 -22.16
CA GLY A 95 13.84 -14.82 -23.12
C GLY A 95 12.67 -14.08 -22.48
N ASP A 96 12.01 -13.25 -23.27
CA ASP A 96 10.89 -12.44 -22.78
C ASP A 96 9.58 -13.23 -22.90
N ASP A 97 9.25 -14.01 -21.86
CA ASP A 97 8.14 -14.95 -21.89
C ASP A 97 6.81 -14.33 -21.45
N ASN A 98 5.74 -14.65 -22.17
CA ASN A 98 4.39 -14.15 -21.91
C ASN A 98 3.41 -15.32 -21.76
N VAL A 99 2.86 -15.47 -20.55
CA VAL A 99 1.88 -16.53 -20.23
C VAL A 99 0.54 -15.90 -19.94
N TYR A 100 -0.47 -16.24 -20.73
CA TYR A 100 -1.83 -15.77 -20.55
C TYR A 100 -2.78 -16.90 -20.18
N MET A 101 -3.58 -16.73 -19.14
CA MET A 101 -4.61 -17.66 -18.67
C MET A 101 -5.95 -16.92 -18.66
N PHE A 102 -6.86 -17.32 -19.55
CA PHE A 102 -8.13 -16.62 -19.73
C PHE A 102 -9.33 -17.52 -19.40
N ALA A 103 -10.26 -16.95 -18.64
CA ALA A 103 -11.62 -17.46 -18.46
C ALA A 103 -12.59 -16.42 -19.06
N ASP A 104 -13.54 -16.86 -19.89
CA ASP A 104 -14.51 -15.96 -20.54
C ASP A 104 -15.91 -16.56 -20.59
N GLY A 105 -16.91 -15.72 -20.32
CA GLY A 105 -18.33 -16.07 -20.31
C GLY A 105 -18.65 -17.17 -19.30
N THR A 106 -19.05 -18.35 -19.80
CA THR A 106 -19.37 -19.53 -19.00
C THR A 106 -18.21 -20.53 -18.87
N LYS A 107 -17.06 -20.22 -19.47
CA LYS A 107 -15.88 -21.09 -19.43
C LYS A 107 -15.05 -20.77 -18.20
N HIS A 108 -15.31 -21.50 -17.12
CA HIS A 108 -14.55 -21.39 -15.88
C HIS A 108 -13.20 -22.11 -16.03
N PHE A 109 -12.11 -21.40 -15.77
CA PHE A 109 -10.77 -21.97 -15.73
C PHE A 109 -10.55 -22.57 -14.34
N SER A 110 -10.40 -23.89 -14.24
CA SER A 110 -10.28 -24.58 -12.95
C SER A 110 -9.07 -25.50 -12.91
N ILE A 111 -8.18 -25.30 -11.94
CA ILE A 111 -7.06 -26.18 -11.62
C ILE A 111 -7.40 -26.90 -10.30
N PRO A 112 -7.50 -28.24 -10.29
CA PRO A 112 -7.93 -28.98 -9.10
C PRO A 112 -7.05 -28.81 -7.86
N ASP A 113 -5.72 -28.79 -8.02
CA ASP A 113 -4.78 -28.58 -6.92
C ASP A 113 -3.88 -27.35 -7.17
N ARG A 114 -2.59 -27.53 -7.47
CA ARG A 114 -1.60 -26.44 -7.47
C ARG A 114 -1.37 -25.85 -8.85
N LEU A 115 -1.18 -24.53 -8.90
CA LEU A 115 -0.59 -23.83 -10.03
C LEU A 115 0.84 -23.42 -9.71
N THR A 116 1.81 -23.88 -10.50
CA THR A 116 3.20 -23.42 -10.42
C THR A 116 3.64 -22.81 -11.74
N VAL A 117 4.07 -21.55 -11.72
CA VAL A 117 4.62 -20.84 -12.86
C VAL A 117 6.05 -20.42 -12.55
N SER A 118 7.00 -20.78 -13.39
CA SER A 118 8.39 -20.31 -13.36
C SER A 118 8.70 -19.67 -14.69
N GLN A 119 9.03 -18.38 -14.72
CA GLN A 119 9.22 -17.63 -15.95
C GLN A 119 10.66 -17.63 -16.45
N GLY A 120 11.63 -17.95 -15.59
CA GLY A 120 13.04 -18.01 -16.00
C GLY A 120 13.66 -16.61 -16.18
N SER A 121 14.70 -16.46 -16.99
CA SER A 121 15.37 -15.16 -17.20
C SER A 121 14.76 -14.38 -18.36
N GLY A 122 14.88 -13.05 -18.37
CA GLY A 122 14.27 -12.16 -19.37
C GLY A 122 13.09 -11.40 -18.79
N THR A 123 12.52 -10.47 -19.56
CA THR A 123 11.40 -9.65 -19.09
C THR A 123 10.08 -10.38 -19.28
N ASN A 124 9.51 -10.93 -18.21
CA ASN A 124 8.37 -11.84 -18.32
C ASN A 124 7.05 -11.23 -17.87
N SER A 125 5.96 -11.77 -18.41
CA SER A 125 4.61 -11.44 -17.95
C SER A 125 3.75 -12.69 -17.72
N LEU A 126 3.00 -12.67 -16.62
CA LEU A 126 1.93 -13.62 -16.33
C LEU A 126 0.63 -12.83 -16.19
N LEU A 127 -0.37 -13.18 -17.00
CA LEU A 127 -1.72 -12.64 -16.91
C LEU A 127 -2.72 -13.76 -16.62
N MET A 128 -3.41 -13.68 -15.49
CA MET A 128 -4.56 -14.50 -15.14
C MET A 128 -5.80 -13.63 -15.13
N GLN A 129 -6.76 -13.87 -16.02
CA GLN A 129 -7.88 -12.96 -16.22
C GLN A 129 -9.21 -13.68 -16.37
N ALA A 130 -10.13 -13.38 -15.46
CA ALA A 130 -11.52 -13.77 -15.55
C ALA A 130 -12.36 -12.63 -16.14
N GLU A 131 -12.96 -12.87 -17.30
CA GLU A 131 -13.85 -11.93 -18.00
C GLU A 131 -15.32 -12.24 -17.79
N ASN A 132 -16.19 -11.26 -18.02
CA ASN A 132 -17.64 -11.39 -17.86
C ASN A 132 -18.01 -12.02 -16.50
N THR A 133 -18.77 -13.12 -16.50
CA THR A 133 -19.15 -13.90 -15.30
C THR A 133 -18.25 -15.12 -15.09
N ALA A 134 -17.14 -15.21 -15.82
CA ALA A 134 -16.24 -16.36 -15.76
C ALA A 134 -15.48 -16.38 -14.43
N GLN A 135 -14.85 -17.51 -14.16
CA GLN A 135 -14.12 -17.72 -12.93
C GLN A 135 -12.77 -18.36 -13.22
N ILE A 136 -11.75 -17.97 -12.46
CA ILE A 136 -10.49 -18.71 -12.32
C ILE A 136 -10.46 -19.29 -10.92
N LEU A 137 -10.39 -20.61 -10.82
CA LEU A 137 -10.39 -21.35 -9.55
C LEU A 137 -9.10 -22.19 -9.48
N VAL A 138 -8.33 -22.05 -8.41
CA VAL A 138 -7.20 -22.92 -8.09
C VAL A 138 -7.45 -23.56 -6.73
N GLY A 139 -7.58 -24.88 -6.71
CA GLY A 139 -7.98 -25.63 -5.52
C GLY A 139 -6.91 -25.75 -4.44
N GLY A 140 -5.66 -25.41 -4.76
CA GLY A 140 -4.52 -25.38 -3.85
C GLY A 140 -3.70 -24.09 -3.94
N ASP A 141 -2.39 -24.23 -3.85
CA ASP A 141 -1.46 -23.10 -3.87
C ASP A 141 -1.24 -22.54 -5.28
N VAL A 142 -0.99 -21.24 -5.38
CA VAL A 142 -0.44 -20.58 -6.56
C VAL A 142 0.97 -20.11 -6.23
N SER A 143 1.96 -20.62 -6.96
CA SER A 143 3.35 -20.18 -6.86
C SER A 143 3.83 -19.61 -8.19
N VAL A 144 4.27 -18.35 -8.18
CA VAL A 144 4.89 -17.69 -9.32
C VAL A 144 6.34 -17.36 -8.97
N LYS A 145 7.26 -17.73 -9.85
CA LYS A 145 8.68 -17.42 -9.73
C LYS A 145 9.14 -16.72 -11.01
N GLY A 146 9.54 -15.46 -10.87
CA GLY A 146 10.22 -14.68 -11.89
C GLY A 146 11.70 -15.04 -12.01
N GLY A 147 12.39 -14.27 -12.83
CA GLY A 147 13.84 -14.28 -13.01
C GLY A 147 14.54 -13.23 -12.15
N ASN A 148 15.66 -12.75 -12.70
CA ASN A 148 16.45 -11.64 -12.14
C ASN A 148 16.23 -10.33 -12.93
N ASP A 149 15.34 -10.35 -13.91
CA ASP A 149 15.03 -9.22 -14.79
C ASP A 149 13.62 -8.70 -14.43
N ILE A 150 13.09 -7.75 -15.20
CA ILE A 150 11.77 -7.15 -14.94
C ILE A 150 10.66 -8.18 -15.13
N ASP A 151 9.89 -8.48 -14.09
CA ASP A 151 8.77 -9.42 -14.17
C ASP A 151 7.46 -8.78 -13.73
N SER A 152 6.38 -9.14 -14.41
CA SER A 152 5.04 -8.68 -14.08
C SER A 152 4.06 -9.82 -13.91
N VAL A 153 3.25 -9.76 -12.85
CA VAL A 153 2.16 -10.70 -12.59
C VAL A 153 0.88 -9.91 -12.40
N LEU A 154 -0.09 -10.12 -13.29
CA LEU A 154 -1.42 -9.53 -13.21
C LEU A 154 -2.45 -10.65 -13.01
N ILE A 155 -3.16 -10.61 -11.89
CA ILE A 155 -4.26 -11.51 -11.56
C ILE A 155 -5.51 -10.67 -11.40
N GLN A 156 -6.49 -10.86 -12.29
CA GLN A 156 -7.64 -9.97 -12.35
C GLN A 156 -8.99 -10.65 -12.57
N ALA A 157 -9.97 -10.21 -11.79
CA ALA A 157 -11.39 -10.44 -12.01
C ALA A 157 -11.98 -9.20 -12.73
N ASN A 158 -11.97 -9.22 -14.07
CA ASN A 158 -12.24 -8.04 -14.89
C ASN A 158 -13.72 -7.85 -15.22
N GLY A 159 -14.49 -8.93 -15.31
CA GLY A 159 -15.90 -8.88 -15.66
C GLY A 159 -16.86 -8.70 -14.49
N ALA A 160 -18.07 -8.20 -14.75
CA ALA A 160 -19.11 -8.08 -13.73
C ALA A 160 -19.48 -9.45 -13.16
N GLY A 161 -19.33 -9.62 -11.84
CA GLY A 161 -19.54 -10.90 -11.15
C GLY A 161 -18.47 -11.96 -11.43
N SER A 162 -17.38 -11.62 -12.12
CA SER A 162 -16.24 -12.52 -12.26
C SER A 162 -15.57 -12.81 -10.91
N LEU A 163 -14.92 -13.97 -10.82
CA LEU A 163 -14.23 -14.41 -9.62
C LEU A 163 -12.85 -14.97 -9.97
N VAL A 164 -11.83 -14.55 -9.23
CA VAL A 164 -10.58 -15.29 -9.12
C VAL A 164 -10.45 -15.79 -7.69
N SER A 165 -10.27 -17.09 -7.49
CA SER A 165 -10.22 -17.69 -6.15
C SER A 165 -9.11 -18.71 -6.04
N PHE A 166 -8.28 -18.56 -5.00
CA PHE A 166 -7.25 -19.52 -4.63
C PHE A 166 -7.57 -20.09 -3.25
N SER A 167 -7.75 -21.42 -3.17
CA SER A 167 -8.05 -22.09 -1.89
C SER A 167 -6.82 -22.25 -0.99
N GLY A 168 -5.61 -22.16 -1.56
CA GLY A 168 -4.34 -22.21 -0.85
C GLY A 168 -3.65 -20.85 -0.75
N ASN A 169 -2.32 -20.90 -0.67
CA ASN A 169 -1.47 -19.71 -0.60
C ASN A 169 -1.24 -19.11 -1.98
N LEU A 170 -1.01 -17.80 -2.02
CA LEU A 170 -0.43 -17.12 -3.18
C LEU A 170 1.01 -16.73 -2.82
N LYS A 171 1.97 -17.22 -3.60
CA LYS A 171 3.39 -16.90 -3.43
C LYS A 171 3.96 -16.36 -4.73
N ALA A 172 4.46 -15.13 -4.72
CA ALA A 172 5.22 -14.54 -5.81
C ALA A 172 6.66 -14.27 -5.37
N VAL A 173 7.62 -14.65 -6.20
CA VAL A 173 9.04 -14.46 -5.95
C VAL A 173 9.68 -13.91 -7.22
N LEU A 174 9.99 -12.61 -7.24
CA LEU A 174 10.52 -11.88 -8.39
C LEU A 174 11.86 -11.27 -7.94
N HIS A 175 12.99 -11.84 -8.34
CA HIS A 175 14.29 -11.65 -7.65
C HIS A 175 15.23 -10.63 -8.31
N GLY A 176 14.71 -9.75 -9.17
CA GLY A 176 15.46 -8.63 -9.74
C GLY A 176 14.59 -7.80 -10.67
N GLY A 177 15.16 -6.72 -11.20
CA GLY A 177 14.45 -5.75 -12.05
C GLY A 177 13.32 -5.03 -11.32
N THR A 178 12.77 -4.00 -11.94
CA THR A 178 11.56 -3.35 -11.43
C THR A 178 10.36 -4.27 -11.62
N SER A 179 9.97 -5.03 -10.59
CA SER A 179 8.97 -6.09 -10.73
C SER A 179 7.68 -5.79 -9.96
N GLY A 180 6.58 -6.44 -10.34
CA GLY A 180 5.29 -6.13 -9.72
C GLY A 180 4.25 -7.23 -9.77
N VAL A 181 3.44 -7.29 -8.72
CA VAL A 181 2.22 -8.10 -8.66
C VAL A 181 1.02 -7.19 -8.48
N LEU A 182 0.04 -7.31 -9.37
CA LEU A 182 -1.25 -6.63 -9.28
C LEU A 182 -2.37 -7.66 -9.13
N LEU A 183 -3.05 -7.60 -7.99
CA LEU A 183 -4.24 -8.38 -7.65
C LEU A 183 -5.46 -7.47 -7.73
N GLN A 184 -6.31 -7.68 -8.72
CA GLN A 184 -7.34 -6.70 -9.08
C GLN A 184 -8.74 -7.29 -9.23
N ALA A 185 -9.73 -6.61 -8.67
CA ALA A 185 -11.15 -6.81 -8.96
C ALA A 185 -11.67 -5.55 -9.67
N ASN A 186 -11.85 -5.63 -10.98
CA ASN A 186 -12.18 -4.49 -11.86
C ASN A 186 -13.63 -4.50 -12.36
N GLY A 187 -14.33 -5.63 -12.27
CA GLY A 187 -15.74 -5.71 -12.63
C GLY A 187 -16.69 -5.35 -11.48
N ALA A 188 -17.90 -4.90 -11.80
CA ALA A 188 -18.95 -4.69 -10.79
C ALA A 188 -19.26 -6.00 -10.05
N ASN A 189 -19.27 -5.97 -8.72
CA ASN A 189 -19.42 -7.16 -7.86
C ASN A 189 -18.37 -8.28 -8.12
N SER A 190 -17.28 -7.98 -8.82
CA SER A 190 -16.19 -8.95 -9.04
C SER A 190 -15.43 -9.19 -7.74
N ALA A 191 -14.72 -10.31 -7.68
CA ALA A 191 -13.97 -10.68 -6.49
C ALA A 191 -12.64 -11.36 -6.81
N LEU A 192 -11.62 -11.05 -6.02
CA LEU A 192 -10.38 -11.79 -5.94
C LEU A 192 -10.19 -12.27 -4.50
N LEU A 193 -10.19 -13.59 -4.30
CA LEU A 193 -10.13 -14.23 -2.99
C LEU A 193 -8.88 -15.11 -2.88
N VAL A 194 -8.13 -14.97 -1.78
CA VAL A 194 -6.99 -15.85 -1.46
C VAL A 194 -7.21 -16.42 -0.07
N SER A 195 -7.53 -17.70 0.04
CA SER A 195 -7.87 -18.33 1.32
C SER A 195 -6.67 -18.49 2.25
N GLY A 196 -5.49 -18.76 1.69
CA GLY A 196 -4.23 -18.88 2.42
C GLY A 196 -3.47 -17.58 2.58
N THR A 197 -2.16 -17.70 2.84
CA THR A 197 -1.23 -16.58 2.95
C THR A 197 -0.96 -15.99 1.57
N THR A 198 -0.90 -14.66 1.46
CA THR A 198 -0.35 -13.98 0.28
C THR A 198 1.05 -13.50 0.59
N SER A 199 2.04 -13.98 -0.15
CA SER A 199 3.45 -13.62 0.06
C SER A 199 4.11 -13.14 -1.21
N TYR A 200 4.86 -12.05 -1.09
CA TYR A 200 5.73 -11.51 -2.13
C TYR A 200 7.16 -11.44 -1.61
N THR A 201 8.13 -11.82 -2.45
CA THR A 201 9.56 -11.59 -2.20
C THR A 201 10.18 -10.95 -3.42
N GLY A 202 10.64 -9.71 -3.25
CA GLY A 202 11.29 -8.90 -4.26
C GLY A 202 12.80 -9.13 -4.36
N GLY A 203 13.42 -8.29 -5.17
CA GLY A 203 14.84 -8.31 -5.51
C GLY A 203 15.58 -7.10 -4.94
N SER A 204 16.53 -6.57 -5.71
CA SER A 204 17.33 -5.41 -5.30
C SER A 204 16.83 -4.07 -5.86
N ASP A 205 15.84 -4.11 -6.74
CA ASP A 205 15.35 -2.99 -7.54
C ASP A 205 13.96 -2.56 -7.03
N THR A 206 13.28 -1.65 -7.74
CA THR A 206 11.96 -1.17 -7.32
C THR A 206 10.86 -2.22 -7.53
N ASP A 207 10.30 -2.70 -6.44
CA ASP A 207 9.24 -3.69 -6.44
C ASP A 207 7.91 -3.15 -5.92
N SER A 208 6.81 -3.74 -6.39
CA SER A 208 5.47 -3.33 -5.92
C SER A 208 4.47 -4.47 -5.83
N LEU A 209 3.63 -4.41 -4.80
CA LEU A 209 2.49 -5.30 -4.61
C LEU A 209 1.22 -4.46 -4.47
N PHE A 210 0.26 -4.68 -5.36
CA PHE A 210 -1.00 -3.96 -5.42
C PHE A 210 -2.19 -4.88 -5.17
N PHE A 211 -3.07 -4.48 -4.26
CA PHE A 211 -4.42 -5.01 -4.08
C PHE A 211 -5.41 -3.91 -4.46
N GLN A 212 -6.19 -4.12 -5.51
CA GLN A 212 -7.06 -3.08 -6.06
C GLN A 212 -8.48 -3.55 -6.32
N ALA A 213 -9.45 -2.90 -5.69
CA ALA A 213 -10.86 -3.01 -6.03
C ALA A 213 -11.31 -1.75 -6.77
N GLN A 214 -11.56 -1.83 -8.08
CA GLN A 214 -11.72 -0.65 -8.94
C GLN A 214 -13.16 -0.34 -9.36
N SER A 215 -14.12 -1.21 -9.07
CA SER A 215 -15.51 -1.07 -9.53
C SER A 215 -16.52 -1.24 -8.41
N ILE A 216 -17.79 -0.94 -8.68
CA ILE A 216 -18.85 -0.93 -7.67
C ILE A 216 -18.96 -2.29 -6.98
N ASN A 217 -18.89 -2.30 -5.66
CA ASN A 217 -18.88 -3.51 -4.82
C ASN A 217 -17.81 -4.55 -5.21
N ALA A 218 -16.78 -4.17 -5.95
CA ALA A 218 -15.64 -5.05 -6.22
C ALA A 218 -14.90 -5.33 -4.90
N ARG A 219 -14.36 -6.54 -4.74
CA ARG A 219 -13.64 -6.92 -3.52
C ARG A 219 -12.35 -7.67 -3.78
N VAL A 220 -11.32 -7.34 -3.00
CA VAL A 220 -10.06 -8.11 -2.94
C VAL A 220 -9.83 -8.50 -1.48
N GLU A 221 -9.85 -9.80 -1.20
CA GLU A 221 -9.92 -10.32 0.17
C GLU A 221 -8.92 -11.48 0.37
N PRO A 222 -7.64 -11.20 0.69
CA PRO A 222 -6.75 -12.21 1.25
C PRO A 222 -7.21 -12.55 2.69
N THR A 223 -7.61 -13.80 2.93
CA THR A 223 -8.09 -14.20 4.25
C THR A 223 -6.99 -14.67 5.20
N GLY A 224 -5.86 -15.13 4.66
CA GLY A 224 -4.63 -15.34 5.43
C GLY A 224 -3.80 -14.07 5.59
N SER A 225 -2.63 -14.20 6.21
CA SER A 225 -1.70 -13.07 6.36
C SER A 225 -1.17 -12.60 5.00
N VAL A 226 -0.85 -11.31 4.92
CA VAL A 226 -0.13 -10.72 3.77
C VAL A 226 1.29 -10.43 4.20
N THR A 227 2.28 -10.92 3.46
CA THR A 227 3.70 -10.66 3.72
C THR A 227 4.39 -10.13 2.48
N PHE A 228 4.97 -8.95 2.57
CA PHE A 228 5.78 -8.37 1.52
C PHE A 228 7.21 -8.19 2.03
N LYS A 229 8.14 -8.97 1.48
CA LYS A 229 9.59 -8.78 1.66
C LYS A 229 10.13 -8.11 0.42
N ALA A 230 10.43 -6.82 0.50
CA ALA A 230 10.72 -6.03 -0.68
C ALA A 230 12.15 -6.22 -1.19
N GLY A 231 13.12 -6.33 -0.28
CA GLY A 231 14.53 -6.35 -0.64
C GLY A 231 15.09 -4.92 -0.68
N SER A 232 16.05 -4.62 -1.55
CA SER A 232 16.50 -3.23 -1.73
C SER A 232 15.69 -2.52 -2.83
N GLY A 233 16.06 -1.30 -3.21
CA GLY A 233 15.29 -0.48 -4.13
C GLY A 233 14.18 0.32 -3.44
N ASN A 234 13.47 1.14 -4.23
CA ASN A 234 12.31 1.87 -3.73
C ASN A 234 11.08 1.00 -3.89
N ASN A 235 10.45 0.53 -2.83
CA ASN A 235 9.39 -0.47 -2.92
C ASN A 235 8.05 0.05 -2.40
N SER A 236 6.95 -0.56 -2.84
CA SER A 236 5.63 -0.07 -2.43
C SER A 236 4.53 -1.12 -2.32
N LEU A 237 3.85 -1.14 -1.16
CA LEU A 237 2.63 -1.91 -0.92
C LEU A 237 1.40 -1.01 -1.05
N PHE A 238 0.46 -1.38 -1.90
CA PHE A 238 -0.78 -0.63 -2.07
C PHE A 238 -2.01 -1.50 -1.80
N LEU A 239 -2.86 -1.05 -0.88
CA LEU A 239 -4.21 -1.56 -0.67
C LEU A 239 -5.19 -0.43 -1.03
N GLN A 240 -5.96 -0.59 -2.12
CA GLN A 240 -6.76 0.49 -2.69
C GLN A 240 -8.16 0.07 -3.10
N ALA A 241 -9.15 0.86 -2.70
CA ALA A 241 -10.54 0.72 -3.08
C ALA A 241 -11.01 1.99 -3.79
N ASN A 242 -11.29 1.94 -5.09
CA ASN A 242 -11.37 3.11 -5.96
C ASN A 242 -12.80 3.43 -6.46
N SER A 243 -13.81 2.65 -6.11
CA SER A 243 -15.20 2.85 -6.56
C SER A 243 -16.21 2.66 -5.45
N ASP A 244 -17.42 3.21 -5.58
CA ASP A 244 -18.46 3.12 -4.56
C ASP A 244 -18.70 1.69 -4.04
N GLY A 245 -18.69 1.50 -2.72
CA GLY A 245 -18.89 0.20 -2.08
C GLY A 245 -17.76 -0.81 -2.29
N SER A 246 -16.70 -0.48 -3.04
CA SER A 246 -15.55 -1.37 -3.25
C SER A 246 -14.73 -1.54 -1.96
N LYS A 247 -14.10 -2.71 -1.81
CA LYS A 247 -13.39 -3.06 -0.58
C LYS A 247 -12.09 -3.81 -0.84
N VAL A 248 -11.07 -3.53 -0.03
CA VAL A 248 -9.88 -4.37 0.10
C VAL A 248 -9.75 -4.73 1.57
N VAL A 249 -9.85 -6.03 1.90
CA VAL A 249 -9.86 -6.50 3.30
C VAL A 249 -8.82 -7.60 3.47
N ALA A 250 -7.75 -7.32 4.21
CA ALA A 250 -6.84 -8.34 4.71
C ALA A 250 -7.36 -8.84 6.06
N HIS A 251 -7.86 -10.08 6.11
CA HIS A 251 -8.53 -10.59 7.32
C HIS A 251 -7.57 -10.99 8.46
N ASN A 252 -6.26 -10.86 8.25
CA ASN A 252 -5.24 -11.23 9.21
C ASN A 252 -4.13 -10.15 9.19
N ASP A 253 -2.97 -10.48 9.74
CA ASP A 253 -1.83 -9.58 9.80
C ASP A 253 -1.30 -9.23 8.40
N VAL A 254 -0.94 -7.96 8.23
CA VAL A 254 -0.17 -7.46 7.11
C VAL A 254 1.23 -7.12 7.62
N THR A 255 2.24 -7.78 7.06
CA THR A 255 3.65 -7.52 7.37
C THR A 255 4.37 -7.01 6.14
N TYR A 256 4.93 -5.81 6.24
CA TYR A 256 5.81 -5.22 5.26
C TYR A 256 7.23 -5.20 5.82
N SER A 257 8.17 -5.75 5.08
CA SER A 257 9.60 -5.71 5.36
C SER A 257 10.30 -5.13 4.15
N GLY A 258 10.55 -3.83 4.23
CA GLY A 258 11.43 -3.10 3.34
C GLY A 258 12.88 -3.54 3.50
N GLY A 259 13.77 -2.80 2.85
CA GLY A 259 15.20 -3.01 2.97
C GLY A 259 15.94 -1.71 2.68
N GLY A 260 16.77 -1.70 1.66
CA GLY A 260 17.48 -0.47 1.29
C GLY A 260 16.75 0.31 0.22
N GLY A 261 16.19 1.47 0.51
CA GLY A 261 15.72 2.46 -0.48
C GLY A 261 14.57 3.27 0.09
N ILE A 262 13.77 3.91 -0.75
CA ILE A 262 12.57 4.61 -0.27
C ILE A 262 11.39 3.64 -0.32
N ASP A 263 10.93 3.23 0.85
CA ASP A 263 9.91 2.20 1.00
C ASP A 263 8.57 2.81 1.46
N SER A 264 7.45 2.30 0.94
CA SER A 264 6.14 2.90 1.22
C SER A 264 4.99 1.88 1.33
N VAL A 265 4.06 2.15 2.25
CA VAL A 265 2.83 1.37 2.44
C VAL A 265 1.62 2.31 2.40
N PHE A 266 0.64 2.00 1.55
CA PHE A 266 -0.55 2.82 1.34
C PHE A 266 -1.83 2.03 1.59
N LEU A 267 -2.67 2.54 2.49
CA LEU A 267 -4.06 2.12 2.69
C LEU A 267 -4.96 3.29 2.23
N SER A 268 -5.48 3.19 1.00
CA SER A 268 -6.07 4.33 0.29
C SER A 268 -7.45 4.01 -0.31
N PRO A 269 -8.53 4.20 0.46
CA PRO A 269 -9.89 4.23 -0.08
C PRO A 269 -10.15 5.58 -0.78
N ASN A 270 -10.45 5.52 -2.08
CA ASN A 270 -10.43 6.68 -2.98
C ASN A 270 -11.81 7.05 -3.56
N SER A 271 -12.90 6.42 -3.09
CA SER A 271 -14.28 6.74 -3.49
C SER A 271 -15.26 6.74 -2.30
N THR A 272 -16.51 7.10 -2.50
CA THR A 272 -17.56 7.01 -1.46
C THR A 272 -17.76 5.59 -0.98
N ASN A 273 -18.08 5.43 0.31
CA ASN A 273 -18.40 4.13 0.92
C ASN A 273 -17.35 3.04 0.65
N THR A 274 -16.09 3.43 0.44
CA THR A 274 -14.98 2.50 0.22
C THR A 274 -14.32 2.13 1.54
N LEU A 275 -13.83 0.89 1.60
CA LEU A 275 -13.15 0.36 2.77
C LEU A 275 -11.82 -0.25 2.36
N VAL A 276 -10.75 0.18 3.02
CA VAL A 276 -9.49 -0.55 3.06
C VAL A 276 -9.25 -0.95 4.51
N GLU A 277 -9.22 -2.25 4.78
CA GLU A 277 -9.18 -2.79 6.14
C GLU A 277 -8.10 -3.85 6.31
N VAL A 278 -7.37 -3.76 7.42
CA VAL A 278 -6.53 -4.82 7.98
C VAL A 278 -7.15 -5.25 9.29
N VAL A 279 -7.72 -6.46 9.33
CA VAL A 279 -8.42 -6.98 10.52
C VAL A 279 -7.42 -7.39 11.61
N GLY A 280 -6.22 -7.82 11.22
CA GLY A 280 -5.14 -8.12 12.15
C GLY A 280 -4.29 -6.90 12.49
N ASN A 281 -3.01 -7.15 12.74
CA ASN A 281 -1.99 -6.12 12.94
C ASN A 281 -1.38 -5.67 11.62
N LEU A 282 -0.94 -4.41 11.58
CA LEU A 282 -0.12 -3.88 10.50
C LEU A 282 1.29 -3.64 11.03
N ASN A 283 2.25 -4.45 10.57
CA ASN A 283 3.66 -4.34 10.94
C ASN A 283 4.45 -3.85 9.74
N VAL A 284 5.02 -2.65 9.82
CA VAL A 284 5.82 -2.03 8.77
C VAL A 284 7.23 -1.83 9.29
N ASN A 285 8.18 -2.56 8.72
CA ASN A 285 9.60 -2.29 8.87
C ASN A 285 10.08 -1.68 7.55
N ALA A 286 10.51 -0.42 7.57
CA ALA A 286 10.97 0.29 6.39
C ALA A 286 12.40 -0.10 5.95
N GLY A 287 13.13 -0.88 6.75
CA GLY A 287 14.51 -1.24 6.46
C GLY A 287 15.50 -0.17 6.92
N ASP A 288 16.55 0.09 6.13
CA ASP A 288 17.70 0.91 6.55
C ASP A 288 17.62 2.39 6.13
N ASN A 289 16.67 2.75 5.25
CA ASN A 289 16.57 4.06 4.60
C ASN A 289 15.20 4.72 4.90
N ASP A 290 14.75 5.65 4.06
CA ASP A 290 13.48 6.37 4.21
C ASP A 290 12.26 5.45 4.10
N GLY A 291 11.31 5.60 5.02
CA GLY A 291 10.15 4.75 5.13
C GLY A 291 8.85 5.51 5.34
N TYR A 292 7.79 5.15 4.63
CA TYR A 292 6.53 5.87 4.73
C TYR A 292 5.31 4.96 4.89
N LEU A 293 4.43 5.29 5.84
CA LEU A 293 3.12 4.65 6.02
C LEU A 293 2.00 5.68 5.87
N TYR A 294 1.07 5.42 4.94
CA TYR A 294 -0.07 6.28 4.65
C TYR A 294 -1.38 5.55 4.92
N LEU A 295 -2.16 6.06 5.88
CA LEU A 295 -3.59 5.75 6.08
C LEU A 295 -4.37 6.99 5.64
N GLN A 296 -4.62 7.08 4.34
CA GLN A 296 -5.02 8.33 3.69
C GLN A 296 -6.26 8.12 2.80
N PRO A 297 -7.47 8.02 3.39
CA PRO A 297 -8.68 8.10 2.59
C PRO A 297 -8.76 9.50 1.95
N VAL A 298 -8.92 9.60 0.63
CA VAL A 298 -8.96 10.90 -0.09
C VAL A 298 -10.35 11.29 -0.59
N SER A 299 -11.34 10.45 -0.33
CA SER A 299 -12.71 10.61 -0.81
C SER A 299 -13.69 10.89 0.33
N ALA A 300 -14.87 11.39 -0.03
CA ALA A 300 -15.98 11.49 0.91
C ALA A 300 -16.34 10.12 1.50
N SER A 301 -16.37 9.98 2.82
CA SER A 301 -16.76 8.75 3.54
C SER A 301 -15.90 7.50 3.27
N GLY A 302 -14.68 7.64 2.72
CA GLY A 302 -13.72 6.53 2.64
C GLY A 302 -13.15 6.18 4.02
N ILE A 303 -12.95 4.89 4.29
CA ILE A 303 -12.45 4.40 5.58
C ILE A 303 -11.18 3.57 5.38
N ALA A 304 -10.06 4.03 5.94
CA ALA A 304 -8.83 3.27 6.08
C ALA A 304 -8.74 2.78 7.54
N LYS A 305 -8.72 1.46 7.74
CA LYS A 305 -8.89 0.86 9.07
C LYS A 305 -7.87 -0.24 9.33
N VAL A 306 -7.32 -0.26 10.54
CA VAL A 306 -6.58 -1.39 11.11
C VAL A 306 -7.25 -1.75 12.42
N ASP A 307 -7.77 -2.96 12.57
CA ASP A 307 -8.46 -3.38 13.81
C ASP A 307 -7.48 -3.69 14.95
N GLY A 308 -6.33 -4.25 14.62
CA GLY A 308 -5.25 -4.55 15.57
C GLY A 308 -4.31 -3.38 15.82
N ASP A 309 -3.08 -3.72 16.20
CA ASP A 309 -2.00 -2.76 16.41
C ASP A 309 -1.37 -2.35 15.08
N VAL A 310 -0.86 -1.11 15.05
CA VAL A 310 0.03 -0.63 13.99
C VAL A 310 1.40 -0.41 14.60
N THR A 311 2.40 -1.14 14.08
CA THR A 311 3.81 -0.94 14.41
C THR A 311 4.54 -0.46 13.17
N PHE A 312 5.18 0.70 13.27
CA PHE A 312 6.08 1.23 12.26
C PHE A 312 7.49 1.33 12.84
N THR A 313 8.45 0.68 12.19
CA THR A 313 9.88 0.76 12.51
C THR A 313 10.60 1.35 11.30
N GLY A 314 11.17 2.54 11.48
CA GLY A 314 11.94 3.27 10.48
C GLY A 314 13.41 2.87 10.47
N GLY A 315 14.08 3.17 9.36
CA GLY A 315 15.53 3.04 9.19
C GLY A 315 16.28 4.32 9.57
N HIS A 316 17.54 4.43 9.17
CA HIS A 316 18.38 5.61 9.41
C HIS A 316 18.05 6.80 8.51
N GLY A 317 17.12 6.65 7.56
CA GLY A 317 16.64 7.73 6.69
C GLY A 317 15.49 8.54 7.30
N ASP A 318 14.90 9.42 6.50
CA ASP A 318 13.74 10.22 6.88
C ASP A 318 12.48 9.34 6.83
N ASN A 319 11.80 9.17 7.97
CA ASN A 319 10.62 8.32 8.06
C ASN A 319 9.34 9.10 8.32
N GLY A 320 8.21 8.60 7.79
CA GLY A 320 6.92 9.26 7.91
C GLY A 320 5.75 8.33 8.20
N VAL A 321 4.90 8.69 9.16
CA VAL A 321 3.61 8.03 9.40
C VAL A 321 2.47 9.04 9.30
N TYR A 322 1.58 8.84 8.32
CA TYR A 322 0.52 9.78 7.98
C TYR A 322 -0.86 9.14 8.14
N LEU A 323 -1.56 9.48 9.22
CA LEU A 323 -2.98 9.22 9.40
C LEU A 323 -3.72 10.51 9.00
N GLN A 324 -3.98 10.64 7.71
CA GLN A 324 -4.44 11.89 7.11
C GLN A 324 -5.70 11.69 6.27
N PRO A 325 -6.86 11.46 6.89
CA PRO A 325 -8.09 11.38 6.12
C PRO A 325 -8.43 12.74 5.51
N ILE A 326 -8.53 12.80 4.18
CA ILE A 326 -8.86 13.99 3.41
C ILE A 326 -10.28 13.84 2.85
N GLY A 327 -11.10 14.88 3.00
CA GLY A 327 -12.45 14.94 2.44
C GLY A 327 -13.55 15.02 3.50
N THR A 328 -14.79 14.79 3.09
CA THR A 328 -15.95 14.87 3.99
C THR A 328 -16.23 13.55 4.66
N SER A 329 -16.27 13.50 6.00
CA SER A 329 -16.58 12.29 6.77
C SER A 329 -15.64 11.09 6.51
N SER A 330 -14.44 11.32 5.96
CA SER A 330 -13.42 10.28 5.75
C SER A 330 -12.73 9.91 7.07
N LYS A 331 -12.24 8.67 7.17
CA LYS A 331 -11.74 8.15 8.44
C LYS A 331 -10.45 7.35 8.32
N ALA A 332 -9.52 7.62 9.21
CA ALA A 332 -8.38 6.75 9.49
C ALA A 332 -8.53 6.19 10.92
N GLU A 333 -8.70 4.87 11.05
CA GLU A 333 -9.01 4.20 12.31
C GLU A 333 -7.94 3.14 12.63
N ILE A 334 -7.40 3.18 13.85
CA ILE A 334 -6.60 2.10 14.44
C ILE A 334 -7.33 1.63 15.70
N GLY A 335 -7.74 0.37 15.74
CA GLY A 335 -8.43 -0.23 16.88
C GLY A 335 -7.48 -0.47 18.06
N GLY A 336 -6.27 -0.94 17.78
CA GLY A 336 -5.20 -1.16 18.76
C GLY A 336 -4.31 0.05 19.02
N LYS A 337 -3.07 -0.22 19.40
CA LYS A 337 -2.02 0.77 19.66
C LYS A 337 -1.32 1.18 18.36
N LEU A 338 -0.98 2.46 18.22
CA LEU A 338 -0.01 2.95 17.26
C LEU A 338 1.37 3.04 17.93
N THR A 339 2.36 2.31 17.43
CA THR A 339 3.76 2.39 17.87
C THR A 339 4.63 2.81 16.70
N THR A 340 5.37 3.91 16.84
CA THR A 340 6.33 4.40 15.85
C THR A 340 7.71 4.48 16.47
N GLN A 341 8.64 3.68 15.97
CA GLN A 341 10.06 3.71 16.33
C GLN A 341 10.83 4.19 15.12
N LEU A 342 11.37 5.40 15.18
CA LEU A 342 11.96 6.06 14.01
C LEU A 342 13.48 6.11 14.19
N GLY A 343 14.25 5.89 13.12
CA GLY A 343 15.71 5.93 13.18
C GLY A 343 16.28 7.32 12.93
N ASP A 344 17.60 7.43 12.72
CA ASP A 344 18.39 8.66 12.90
C ASP A 344 18.17 9.81 11.87
N GLY A 345 17.10 9.75 11.06
CA GLY A 345 16.75 10.79 10.11
C GLY A 345 15.83 11.86 10.68
N SER A 346 15.35 12.77 9.82
CA SER A 346 14.32 13.74 10.17
C SER A 346 12.94 13.09 10.03
N ASN A 347 12.32 12.69 11.14
CA ASN A 347 11.12 11.88 11.08
C ASN A 347 9.84 12.67 11.36
N THR A 348 8.72 12.22 10.79
CA THR A 348 7.45 12.92 10.94
C THR A 348 6.27 11.97 11.16
N THR A 349 5.46 12.24 12.19
CA THR A 349 4.16 11.58 12.38
C THR A 349 3.03 12.60 12.37
N TYR A 350 2.01 12.35 11.55
CA TYR A 350 0.79 13.16 11.46
C TYR A 350 -0.45 12.35 11.83
N LEU A 351 -1.20 12.83 12.82
CA LEU A 351 -2.59 12.48 13.09
C LEU A 351 -3.44 13.70 12.70
N GLN A 352 -3.81 13.79 11.43
CA GLN A 352 -4.30 15.03 10.85
C GLN A 352 -5.48 14.81 9.89
N PRO A 353 -6.73 14.76 10.39
CA PRO A 353 -7.89 14.81 9.52
C PRO A 353 -8.01 16.19 8.86
N VAL A 354 -8.26 16.18 7.55
CA VAL A 354 -8.40 17.38 6.71
C VAL A 354 -9.74 17.36 5.99
N GLY A 355 -10.69 18.17 6.45
CA GLY A 355 -12.00 18.33 5.82
C GLY A 355 -13.16 18.23 6.81
N THR A 356 -14.38 18.45 6.30
CA THR A 356 -15.56 18.50 7.16
C THR A 356 -15.92 17.11 7.68
N GLY A 357 -15.92 16.92 9.00
CA GLY A 357 -16.27 15.64 9.61
C GLY A 357 -15.22 14.53 9.45
N ALA A 358 -14.04 14.83 8.89
CA ALA A 358 -12.97 13.84 8.80
C ALA A 358 -12.43 13.49 10.19
N THR A 359 -12.11 12.22 10.44
CA THR A 359 -11.69 11.77 11.77
C THR A 359 -10.50 10.83 11.74
N VAL A 360 -9.57 11.03 12.69
CA VAL A 360 -8.53 10.07 13.05
C VAL A 360 -8.85 9.51 14.45
N SER A 361 -8.80 8.19 14.61
CA SER A 361 -8.99 7.55 15.92
C SER A 361 -7.99 6.43 16.17
N VAL A 362 -7.38 6.42 17.36
CA VAL A 362 -6.48 5.36 17.84
C VAL A 362 -7.00 4.81 19.18
N GLY A 363 -7.37 3.53 19.22
CA GLY A 363 -8.06 2.91 20.35
C GLY A 363 -7.16 2.52 21.53
N GLY A 364 -5.99 1.93 21.27
CA GLY A 364 -5.07 1.39 22.28
C GLY A 364 -4.03 2.37 22.84
N GLY A 365 -3.91 3.56 22.25
CA GLY A 365 -2.91 4.57 22.60
C GLY A 365 -1.88 4.80 21.48
N VAL A 366 -1.03 5.80 21.66
CA VAL A 366 0.03 6.19 20.72
C VAL A 366 1.35 6.21 21.49
N SER A 367 2.37 5.57 20.93
CA SER A 367 3.74 5.58 21.43
C SER A 367 4.65 5.99 20.28
N TYR A 368 5.29 7.14 20.42
CA TYR A 368 6.25 7.68 19.47
C TYR A 368 7.61 7.74 20.13
N ASP A 369 8.60 7.13 19.49
CA ASP A 369 10.00 7.13 19.90
C ASP A 369 10.81 7.66 18.71
N GLY A 370 11.14 8.95 18.78
CA GLY A 370 12.07 9.61 17.88
C GLY A 370 13.50 9.26 18.23
N SER A 371 14.45 9.71 17.40
CA SER A 371 15.87 9.39 17.62
C SER A 371 16.74 10.62 17.36
N PHE A 372 17.97 10.45 16.90
CA PHE A 372 18.77 11.61 16.51
C PHE A 372 18.19 12.22 15.24
N GLY A 373 18.05 13.54 15.16
CA GLY A 373 17.52 14.21 13.97
C GLY A 373 16.53 15.31 14.30
N GLU A 374 15.90 15.89 13.28
CA GLU A 374 14.78 16.80 13.49
C GLU A 374 13.47 16.01 13.44
N ASP A 375 12.88 15.74 14.60
CA ASP A 375 11.66 14.96 14.71
C ASP A 375 10.41 15.84 14.84
N SER A 376 9.32 15.41 14.22
CA SER A 376 8.03 16.11 14.23
C SER A 376 6.87 15.18 14.57
N PHE A 377 6.13 15.49 15.64
CA PHE A 377 4.88 14.81 15.98
C PHE A 377 3.70 15.78 16.00
N ASN A 378 2.71 15.52 15.15
CA ASN A 378 1.63 16.46 14.87
C ASN A 378 0.25 15.82 15.07
N ILE A 379 -0.55 16.40 15.95
CA ILE A 379 -1.98 16.13 16.09
C ILE A 379 -2.73 17.39 15.65
N GLN A 380 -3.40 17.35 14.50
CA GLN A 380 -4.01 18.55 13.92
C GLN A 380 -5.39 18.25 13.35
N ALA A 381 -6.46 18.67 14.04
CA ALA A 381 -7.81 18.56 13.48
C ALA A 381 -8.13 19.77 12.60
N ILE A 382 -8.13 19.60 11.27
CA ILE A 382 -8.30 20.71 10.31
C ILE A 382 -9.63 20.59 9.55
N GLY A 383 -10.51 21.59 9.71
CA GLY A 383 -11.78 21.68 9.00
C GLY A 383 -12.99 21.44 9.92
N MET A 384 -14.20 21.81 9.51
CA MET A 384 -15.36 21.82 10.40
C MET A 384 -15.73 20.44 10.95
N ASN A 385 -15.95 20.31 12.26
CA ASN A 385 -16.27 19.04 12.92
C ASN A 385 -15.24 17.92 12.65
N SER A 386 -13.98 18.27 12.32
CA SER A 386 -12.89 17.29 12.21
C SER A 386 -12.43 16.83 13.60
N GLY A 387 -11.91 15.62 13.72
CA GLY A 387 -11.61 15.06 15.04
C GLY A 387 -10.39 14.16 15.09
N VAL A 388 -9.51 14.38 16.06
CA VAL A 388 -8.51 13.38 16.46
C VAL A 388 -8.88 12.84 17.84
N THR A 389 -8.94 11.52 17.99
CA THR A 389 -9.16 10.86 19.28
C THR A 389 -8.08 9.83 19.56
N VAL A 390 -7.42 9.93 20.72
CA VAL A 390 -6.51 8.92 21.25
C VAL A 390 -7.10 8.39 22.55
N SER A 391 -7.55 7.13 22.54
CA SER A 391 -8.32 6.56 23.66
C SER A 391 -7.43 6.01 24.80
N GLY A 392 -6.16 5.72 24.52
CA GLY A 392 -5.18 5.20 25.47
C GLY A 392 -4.15 6.25 25.93
N LEU A 393 -3.01 5.75 26.40
CA LEU A 393 -1.81 6.56 26.68
C LEU A 393 -1.34 7.22 25.37
N LEU A 394 -1.06 8.52 25.42
CA LEU A 394 -0.28 9.23 24.41
C LEU A 394 1.10 9.46 25.00
N ASP A 395 2.10 8.76 24.48
CA ASP A 395 3.49 8.85 24.94
C ASP A 395 4.39 9.21 23.76
N VAL A 396 4.99 10.39 23.81
CA VAL A 396 5.81 10.94 22.72
C VAL A 396 7.17 11.29 23.28
N HIS A 397 8.19 10.56 22.85
CA HIS A 397 9.59 10.81 23.18
C HIS A 397 10.29 11.29 21.92
N LEU A 398 10.80 12.51 21.95
CA LEU A 398 11.66 13.06 20.91
C LEU A 398 13.11 12.71 21.26
N GLY A 399 13.94 12.42 20.27
CA GLY A 399 15.37 12.24 20.50
C GLY A 399 16.13 13.57 20.40
N GLY A 400 17.42 13.53 20.08
CA GLY A 400 18.25 14.74 20.07
C GLY A 400 18.12 15.52 18.76
N GLY A 401 18.13 16.86 18.83
CA GLY A 401 18.05 17.73 17.64
C GLY A 401 17.11 18.92 17.82
N THR A 402 16.62 19.46 16.71
CA THR A 402 15.55 20.49 16.76
C THR A 402 14.21 19.81 16.50
N ASN A 403 13.39 19.65 17.53
CA ASN A 403 12.17 18.86 17.41
C ASN A 403 10.89 19.71 17.54
N TYR A 404 9.79 19.16 17.05
CA TYR A 404 8.49 19.83 17.00
C TYR A 404 7.37 18.92 17.48
N ILE A 405 6.62 19.38 18.47
CA ILE A 405 5.35 18.77 18.86
C ILE A 405 4.24 19.80 18.68
N THR A 406 3.28 19.49 17.81
CA THR A 406 2.11 20.34 17.60
C THR A 406 0.84 19.57 17.92
N VAL A 407 0.05 20.08 18.85
CA VAL A 407 -1.33 19.64 19.10
C VAL A 407 -2.24 20.83 18.87
N GLU A 408 -2.98 20.79 17.76
CA GLU A 408 -3.77 21.92 17.27
C GLU A 408 -5.18 21.49 16.86
N THR A 409 -6.12 22.42 17.01
CA THR A 409 -7.46 22.32 16.44
C THR A 409 -7.77 23.57 15.62
N ILE A 410 -8.23 23.38 14.37
CA ILE A 410 -8.53 24.46 13.42
C ILE A 410 -9.94 24.26 12.83
N GLY A 411 -10.79 25.27 13.00
CA GLY A 411 -12.13 25.35 12.42
C GLY A 411 -13.26 24.92 13.37
N THR A 412 -14.48 25.43 13.18
CA THR A 412 -15.59 25.27 14.14
C THR A 412 -16.01 23.81 14.35
N GLY A 413 -16.18 23.41 15.62
CA GLY A 413 -16.62 22.08 16.00
C GLY A 413 -15.53 21.00 15.98
N SER A 414 -14.30 21.35 15.57
CA SER A 414 -13.18 20.40 15.57
C SER A 414 -12.75 20.04 16.98
N SER A 415 -12.16 18.86 17.17
CA SER A 415 -11.62 18.48 18.48
C SER A 415 -10.37 17.61 18.37
N SER A 416 -9.44 17.81 19.31
CA SER A 416 -8.33 16.91 19.57
C SER A 416 -8.48 16.44 21.00
N LEU A 417 -8.78 15.14 21.16
CA LEU A 417 -9.13 14.52 22.42
C LEU A 417 -8.15 13.40 22.76
N VAL A 418 -7.50 13.50 23.92
CA VAL A 418 -6.73 12.40 24.51
C VAL A 418 -7.45 11.96 25.79
N THR A 419 -7.89 10.69 25.85
CA THR A 419 -8.65 10.22 27.01
C THR A 419 -7.80 9.58 28.09
N GLY A 420 -6.66 8.98 27.74
CA GLY A 420 -5.65 8.51 28.68
C GLY A 420 -4.70 9.61 29.12
N ASP A 421 -3.63 9.22 29.81
CA ASP A 421 -2.53 10.12 30.14
C ASP A 421 -1.80 10.57 28.86
N ALA A 422 -1.30 11.80 28.87
CA ALA A 422 -0.45 12.35 27.84
C ALA A 422 0.92 12.69 28.42
N SER A 423 1.97 12.16 27.81
CA SER A 423 3.37 12.38 28.14
C SER A 423 4.08 12.85 26.87
N PHE A 424 4.68 14.03 26.94
CA PHE A 424 5.55 14.54 25.90
C PHE A 424 6.93 14.81 26.50
N VAL A 425 7.94 14.15 25.96
CA VAL A 425 9.33 14.21 26.42
C VAL A 425 10.18 14.71 25.25
N GLY A 426 10.79 15.88 25.43
CA GLY A 426 11.79 16.42 24.52
C GLY A 426 13.13 15.71 24.68
N GLY A 427 14.13 16.14 23.92
CA GLY A 427 15.46 15.54 23.92
C GLY A 427 16.55 16.49 24.40
N ASN A 428 17.77 16.28 23.89
CA ASN A 428 18.80 17.30 23.97
C ASN A 428 18.73 18.14 22.68
N GLY A 429 18.63 19.46 22.77
CA GLY A 429 18.62 20.32 21.58
C GLY A 429 17.72 21.54 21.74
N VAL A 430 16.93 21.85 20.71
CA VAL A 430 15.93 22.94 20.78
C VAL A 430 14.57 22.33 20.45
N ASP A 431 13.73 22.18 21.45
CA ASP A 431 12.43 21.59 21.26
C ASP A 431 11.32 22.65 21.23
N ASN A 432 10.41 22.51 20.27
CA ASN A 432 9.29 23.42 20.05
C ASN A 432 7.96 22.70 20.30
N PHE A 433 7.34 22.99 21.43
CA PHE A 433 6.04 22.45 21.83
C PHE A 433 4.94 23.49 21.64
N ALA A 434 3.93 23.15 20.84
CA ALA A 434 2.78 23.99 20.57
C ALA A 434 1.49 23.23 20.88
N LEU A 435 0.81 23.59 21.98
CA LEU A 435 -0.49 23.04 22.37
C LEU A 435 -1.55 24.15 22.22
N LEU A 436 -2.17 24.22 21.04
CA LEU A 436 -2.87 25.42 20.58
C LEU A 436 -4.34 25.17 20.21
N GLN A 437 -5.21 25.99 20.78
CA GLN A 437 -6.59 26.17 20.33
C GLN A 437 -6.67 27.31 19.29
N ILE A 438 -7.25 27.03 18.12
CA ILE A 438 -7.62 28.05 17.13
C ILE A 438 -9.11 27.95 16.78
N GLY A 439 -9.82 29.08 16.84
CA GLY A 439 -11.21 29.15 16.38
C GLY A 439 -12.28 28.60 17.34
N GLY A 440 -12.00 28.59 18.65
CA GLY A 440 -13.03 28.34 19.68
C GLY A 440 -13.19 26.90 20.15
N ASN A 441 -12.44 25.92 19.62
CA ASN A 441 -12.46 24.55 20.13
C ASN A 441 -11.24 24.20 20.97
N GLN A 442 -11.43 23.33 21.95
CA GLN A 442 -10.40 23.01 22.92
C GLN A 442 -9.54 21.83 22.48
N VAL A 443 -8.23 21.94 22.72
CA VAL A 443 -7.35 20.80 22.87
C VAL A 443 -7.62 20.21 24.26
N LYS A 444 -8.11 18.97 24.31
CA LYS A 444 -8.63 18.37 25.54
C LYS A 444 -7.85 17.12 25.96
N PHE A 445 -7.41 17.12 27.21
CA PHE A 445 -6.80 15.98 27.90
C PHE A 445 -7.70 15.57 29.06
N ASN A 446 -8.34 14.39 28.98
CA ASN A 446 -9.25 13.93 30.04
C ASN A 446 -8.52 13.30 31.25
N SER A 447 -7.21 13.07 31.16
CA SER A 447 -6.39 12.54 32.25
C SER A 447 -5.23 13.50 32.55
N ASN A 448 -4.07 12.97 32.96
CA ASN A 448 -2.88 13.76 33.25
C ASN A 448 -2.20 14.21 31.96
N LEU A 449 -1.56 15.38 32.02
CA LEU A 449 -0.69 15.93 30.99
C LEU A 449 0.68 16.19 31.61
N SER A 450 1.73 15.63 31.02
CA SER A 450 3.13 15.88 31.38
C SER A 450 3.90 16.34 30.15
N VAL A 451 4.65 17.43 30.28
CA VAL A 451 5.61 17.92 29.29
C VAL A 451 6.98 18.07 29.95
N SER A 452 8.01 17.46 29.40
CA SER A 452 9.38 17.51 29.90
C SER A 452 10.36 17.74 28.76
N MET A 453 10.95 18.93 28.66
CA MET A 453 11.81 19.33 27.51
C MET A 453 13.31 18.98 27.71
N LEU A 454 13.66 18.38 28.85
CA LEU A 454 15.02 17.91 29.15
C LEU A 454 16.13 18.97 29.03
N GLY A 455 16.90 19.01 27.96
CA GLY A 455 18.09 19.86 27.87
C GLY A 455 18.13 20.69 26.60
N GLY A 456 18.12 22.01 26.72
CA GLY A 456 17.96 22.86 25.55
C GLY A 456 17.55 24.28 25.87
N ASP A 457 17.56 25.13 24.84
CA ASP A 457 16.85 26.42 24.90
C ASP A 457 15.48 26.21 24.24
N ASP A 458 14.52 25.72 25.02
CA ASP A 458 13.27 25.18 24.49
C ASP A 458 12.10 26.17 24.50
N PHE A 459 11.07 25.88 23.71
CA PHE A 459 9.90 26.73 23.54
C PHE A 459 8.62 25.96 23.80
N LEU A 460 7.84 26.39 24.79
CA LEU A 460 6.50 25.88 25.06
C LEU A 460 5.47 26.98 24.83
N SER A 461 4.55 26.77 23.89
CA SER A 461 3.39 27.62 23.64
C SER A 461 2.11 26.87 24.00
N ILE A 462 1.34 27.43 24.94
CA ILE A 462 0.03 26.92 25.33
C ILE A 462 -1.06 27.94 25.04
N ASN A 463 -2.16 27.49 24.44
CA ASN A 463 -3.35 28.29 24.22
C ASN A 463 -4.62 27.44 24.30
N GLY A 464 -5.55 27.80 25.20
CA GLY A 464 -6.89 27.21 25.24
C GLY A 464 -6.95 25.73 25.64
N LEU A 465 -6.06 25.31 26.53
CA LEU A 465 -6.00 23.94 27.03
C LEU A 465 -7.12 23.62 28.01
N ASN A 466 -7.67 22.40 27.90
CA ASN A 466 -8.57 21.82 28.89
C ASN A 466 -7.97 20.50 29.42
N VAL A 467 -7.48 20.51 30.66
CA VAL A 467 -6.89 19.34 31.32
C VAL A 467 -7.70 18.97 32.56
N LEU A 468 -8.27 17.76 32.55
CA LEU A 468 -9.11 17.28 33.67
C LEU A 468 -8.30 16.67 34.81
N GLY A 469 -7.10 16.14 34.54
CA GLY A 469 -6.20 15.59 35.55
C GLY A 469 -5.19 16.63 36.04
N THR A 470 -3.99 16.15 36.38
CA THR A 470 -2.84 17.02 36.68
C THR A 470 -2.17 17.51 35.39
N ALA A 471 -1.61 18.71 35.42
CA ALA A 471 -0.80 19.24 34.34
C ALA A 471 0.59 19.62 34.88
N THR A 472 1.64 19.03 34.34
CA THR A 472 3.04 19.30 34.72
C THR A 472 3.83 19.72 33.50
N PHE A 473 4.56 20.84 33.62
CA PHE A 473 5.42 21.37 32.56
C PHE A 473 6.81 21.59 33.16
N ASN A 474 7.80 20.90 32.62
CA ASN A 474 9.19 20.99 33.03
C ASN A 474 10.06 21.40 31.84
N GLY A 475 10.62 22.62 31.89
CA GLY A 475 11.56 23.08 30.87
C GLY A 475 12.93 22.41 30.96
N GLY A 476 13.27 21.76 32.09
CA GLY A 476 14.57 21.13 32.25
C GLY A 476 15.71 22.14 32.35
N SER A 477 16.86 21.87 31.74
CA SER A 477 18.06 22.71 31.79
C SER A 477 18.22 23.57 30.54
N GLY A 478 18.58 24.85 30.71
CA GLY A 478 18.83 25.80 29.61
C GLY A 478 17.93 27.03 29.74
N ASN A 479 17.85 27.86 28.70
CA ASN A 479 17.02 29.08 28.68
C ASN A 479 15.69 28.80 28.01
N ASN A 480 14.72 28.30 28.78
CA ASN A 480 13.42 27.92 28.26
C ASN A 480 12.43 29.10 28.21
N THR A 481 11.59 29.11 27.18
CA THR A 481 10.58 30.14 26.98
C THR A 481 9.18 29.53 27.07
N LEU A 482 8.35 30.05 27.99
CA LEU A 482 6.92 29.75 28.07
C LEU A 482 6.08 30.91 27.51
N THR A 483 5.33 30.63 26.45
CA THR A 483 4.25 31.49 25.97
C THR A 483 2.90 30.94 26.43
N ASN A 484 2.27 31.62 27.38
CA ASN A 484 0.97 31.24 27.92
C ASN A 484 -0.09 32.27 27.53
N SER A 485 -1.08 31.86 26.73
CA SER A 485 -2.08 32.76 26.16
C SER A 485 -3.47 32.11 26.12
N GLY A 486 -4.53 32.92 26.04
CA GLY A 486 -5.90 32.40 25.96
C GLY A 486 -6.49 31.90 27.27
N GLY A 487 -7.70 31.34 27.20
CA GLY A 487 -8.44 30.85 28.36
C GLY A 487 -8.22 29.35 28.57
N HIS A 488 -7.49 28.98 29.62
CA HIS A 488 -7.28 27.58 30.00
C HIS A 488 -8.26 27.10 31.08
N THR A 489 -8.57 25.82 31.07
CA THR A 489 -9.31 25.13 32.14
C THR A 489 -8.44 24.00 32.68
N PHE A 490 -7.98 24.16 33.93
CA PHE A 490 -7.27 23.12 34.67
C PHE A 490 -8.08 22.74 35.91
N ASN A 491 -8.40 21.46 36.07
CA ASN A 491 -9.08 20.99 37.29
C ASN A 491 -8.18 21.07 38.53
N ILE A 492 -6.88 20.84 38.33
CA ILE A 492 -5.84 20.98 39.35
C ILE A 492 -4.85 22.04 38.84
N PRO A 493 -4.42 23.02 39.65
CA PRO A 493 -3.46 24.03 39.22
C PRO A 493 -2.21 23.39 38.57
N PRO A 494 -1.80 23.86 37.38
CA PRO A 494 -0.63 23.32 36.69
C PRO A 494 0.66 23.61 37.47
N THR A 495 1.63 22.70 37.41
CA THR A 495 2.98 22.91 37.96
C THR A 495 3.94 23.27 36.83
N PHE A 496 4.68 24.37 36.99
CA PHE A 496 5.71 24.82 36.07
C PHE A 496 7.07 24.82 36.77
N THR A 497 8.07 24.19 36.16
CA THR A 497 9.46 24.21 36.64
C THR A 497 10.41 24.47 35.47
N GLY A 498 11.47 25.26 35.70
CA GLY A 498 12.51 25.48 34.70
C GLY A 498 12.12 26.39 33.51
N PHE A 499 11.20 27.34 33.72
CA PHE A 499 10.81 28.39 32.77
C PHE A 499 11.00 29.79 33.37
#